data_AF-A0A9P6YLZ1-F1
#
_entry.id   AF-A0A9P6YLZ1-F1
#
_cell.length_a   1.000
_cell.length_b   1.000
_cell.length_c   1.000
_cell.angle_alpha   90.00
_cell.angle_beta   90.00
_cell.angle_gamma   90.00
#
_symmetry.space_group_name_H-M   'P 1'
#
loop_
_entity.id
_entity.type
_entity.pdbx_description
1 polymer ?
#
loop_
_entity_poly.entity_id
_entity_poly.type
_entity_poly.pdbx_seq_one_letter_code
_entity_poly.pdbx_strand_id
1 'polypeptide(L)' 'MRSLLQRLPIKSRSVLDIHYPDRHLAALLVHNDYEAEVRSQLEQFEIPLGDDHDPLDPNHLRHPDDFDQDEKECVA' A
#
# COMPACT_ATOMS: atom_id res chain seq x y z
N MET A 1 -7.89 -1.35 1.19
CA MET A 1 -6.66 -0.97 0.47
C MET A 1 -6.52 -1.70 -0.86
N ARG A 2 -6.32 -3.03 -0.90
CA ARG A 2 -6.10 -3.77 -2.17
C ARG A 2 -7.18 -3.57 -3.25
N SER A 3 -8.47 -3.61 -2.89
CA SER A 3 -9.59 -3.38 -3.83
C SER A 3 -9.69 -1.93 -4.31
N LEU A 4 -9.22 -0.97 -3.51
CA LEU A 4 -9.13 0.45 -3.89
C LEU A 4 -8.02 0.64 -4.93
N LEU A 5 -6.85 0.03 -4.70
CA LEU A 5 -5.71 0.09 -5.62
C LEU A 5 -6.02 -0.55 -6.98
N GLN A 6 -6.80 -1.63 -7.00
CA GLN A 6 -7.26 -2.26 -8.25
C GLN A 6 -8.21 -1.37 -9.08
N ARG A 7 -8.85 -0.38 -8.46
CA ARG A 7 -9.75 0.56 -9.15
C ARG A 7 -9.02 1.79 -9.69
N LEU A 8 -7.76 2.00 -9.29
CA LEU A 8 -6.97 3.11 -9.80
C LEU A 8 -6.57 2.82 -11.27
N PRO A 9 -6.67 3.81 -12.16
CA PRO A 9 -6.27 3.68 -13.55
C PRO A 9 -4.73 3.75 -13.72
N ILE A 10 -3.98 3.06 -12.86
CA ILE A 10 -2.52 3.06 -12.91
C ILE A 10 -2.07 2.12 -14.02
N LYS A 11 -1.25 2.63 -14.93
CA LYS A 11 -0.66 1.82 -16.00
C LYS A 11 0.21 0.73 -15.39
N SER A 12 0.05 -0.52 -15.82
CA SER A 12 0.84 -1.65 -15.30
C SER A 12 2.36 -1.50 -15.44
N ARG A 13 2.84 -0.61 -16.33
CA ARG A 13 4.27 -0.28 -16.49
C ARG A 13 4.79 0.79 -15.54
N SER A 14 3.94 1.58 -14.89
CA SER A 14 4.40 2.63 -13.98
C SER A 14 4.69 2.10 -12.58
N VAL A 15 4.05 1.02 -12.16
CA VAL A 15 4.25 0.38 -10.84
C VAL A 15 5.20 -0.80 -10.97
N LEU A 16 6.29 -0.75 -10.23
CA LEU A 16 7.29 -1.80 -10.13
C LEU A 16 6.95 -2.81 -9.03
N ASP A 17 6.40 -2.34 -7.91
CA ASP A 17 6.04 -3.19 -6.78
C ASP A 17 4.92 -2.57 -5.93
N ILE A 18 4.15 -3.44 -5.25
CA ILE A 18 3.14 -3.05 -4.26
C ILE A 18 3.40 -3.84 -2.98
N HIS A 19 3.85 -3.15 -1.93
CA HIS A 19 4.10 -3.73 -0.63
C HIS A 19 3.00 -3.34 0.37
N TYR A 20 2.61 -4.27 1.25
CA TYR A 20 1.58 -4.06 2.27
C TYR A 20 2.20 -4.25 3.67
N PRO A 21 2.86 -3.22 4.22
CA PRO A 21 3.51 -3.32 5.53
C PRO A 21 2.48 -3.45 6.67
N ASP A 22 1.28 -2.86 6.51
CA ASP A 22 0.19 -2.91 7.50
C ASP A 22 -1.18 -3.09 6.81
N ARG A 23 -2.23 -3.42 7.58
CA ARG A 23 -3.61 -3.63 7.11
C ARG A 23 -4.21 -2.42 6.38
N HIS A 24 -3.78 -1.21 6.74
CA HIS A 24 -4.30 0.05 6.17
C HIS A 24 -3.27 0.85 5.37
N LEU A 25 -2.05 0.32 5.23
CA LEU A 25 -0.96 0.99 4.54
C LEU A 25 -0.53 0.17 3.32
N ALA A 26 -0.29 0.85 2.21
CA ALA A 26 0.30 0.26 1.02
C ALA A 26 1.44 1.17 0.56
N ALA A 27 2.62 0.59 0.36
CA ALA A 27 3.76 1.24 -0.25
C ALA A 27 3.80 0.87 -1.73
N LEU A 28 3.89 1.89 -2.58
CA LEU A 28 3.91 1.74 -4.03
C LEU A 28 5.29 2.11 -4.56
N LEU A 29 5.99 1.16 -5.17
CA LEU A 29 7.22 1.45 -5.88
C LEU A 29 6.88 1.81 -7.33
N VAL A 30 7.18 3.04 -7.73
CA VAL A 30 6.80 3.61 -9.02
C VAL A 30 8.05 4.05 -9.79
N HIS A 31 8.03 3.93 -11.11
CA HIS A 31 9.06 4.50 -11.96
C HIS A 31 9.01 6.04 -11.93
N ASN A 32 10.14 6.72 -11.73
CA ASN A 32 10.20 8.17 -11.55
C ASN A 32 9.51 8.96 -12.68
N ASP A 33 9.65 8.54 -13.95
CA ASP A 33 8.97 9.17 -15.08
C ASP A 33 7.43 9.22 -14.97
N TYR A 34 6.84 8.37 -14.11
CA TYR A 34 5.40 8.28 -13.90
C TYR A 34 4.97 8.75 -12.50
N GLU A 35 5.90 9.24 -11.66
CA GLU A 35 5.62 9.70 -10.30
C GLU A 35 4.49 10.74 -10.27
N ALA A 36 4.57 11.77 -11.11
CA ALA A 36 3.59 12.84 -11.16
C ALA A 36 2.21 12.35 -11.62
N GLU A 37 2.17 11.43 -12.60
CA GLU A 37 0.92 10.82 -13.08
C GLU A 37 0.25 10.00 -11.97
N VAL A 38 1.04 9.19 -11.25
CA VAL A 38 0.53 8.33 -10.18
C VAL A 38 0.10 9.16 -8.97
N ARG A 39 0.86 10.19 -8.56
CA ARG A 39 0.43 11.11 -7.48
C ARG A 39 -0.90 11.77 -7.82
N SER A 40 -1.05 12.31 -9.03
CA SER A 40 -2.30 12.96 -9.44
C SER A 40 -3.50 12.01 -9.42
N GLN A 41 -3.31 10.75 -9.83
CA GLN A 41 -4.36 9.73 -9.73
C GLN A 41 -4.69 9.39 -8.27
N LEU A 42 -3.69 9.28 -7.38
CA LEU A 42 -3.95 8.99 -5.97
C LEU A 42 -4.70 10.14 -5.27
N GLU A 43 -4.36 11.39 -5.60
CA GLU A 43 -5.07 12.58 -5.13
C GLU A 43 -6.53 12.62 -5.61
N GLN A 44 -6.80 12.23 -6.86
CA GLN A 44 -8.17 12.17 -7.40
C GLN A 44 -9.07 11.19 -6.64
N PHE A 45 -8.48 10.17 -6.01
CA PHE A 45 -9.18 9.19 -5.19
C PHE A 45 -9.14 9.53 -3.69
N GLU A 46 -8.70 10.75 -3.35
CA GLU A 46 -8.59 11.27 -1.98
C GLU A 46 -7.72 10.36 -1.07
N ILE A 47 -6.72 9.70 -1.66
CA ILE A 47 -5.79 8.84 -0.93
C ILE A 47 -4.69 9.72 -0.35
N PRO A 48 -4.52 9.78 0.99
CA PRO A 48 -3.44 10.54 1.59
C PRO A 48 -2.08 9.94 1.18
N LEU A 49 -1.22 10.80 0.66
CA LEU A 49 0.15 10.45 0.29
C LEU A 49 1.08 10.71 1.49
N GLY A 50 1.85 9.70 1.88
CA GLY A 50 2.92 9.83 2.86
C GLY A 50 4.26 9.76 2.16
N ASP A 51 4.92 10.92 1.99
CA ASP A 51 6.23 11.00 1.33
C ASP A 51 7.39 10.62 2.26
N ASP A 52 7.16 10.66 3.58
CA ASP A 52 8.16 10.39 4.62
C ASP A 52 7.98 8.99 5.22
N HIS A 53 7.87 7.98 4.37
CA HIS A 53 7.76 6.59 4.83
C HIS A 53 9.16 5.99 5.01
N ASP A 54 9.62 5.85 6.26
CA ASP A 54 10.80 5.05 6.57
C ASP A 54 10.44 3.56 6.62
N PRO A 55 10.91 2.74 5.65
CA PRO A 55 10.64 1.30 5.64
C PRO A 55 11.33 0.55 6.78
N LEU A 56 12.26 1.18 7.51
CA LEU A 56 12.93 0.60 8.67
C LEU A 56 12.34 1.07 10.00
N ASP A 57 11.30 1.91 9.98
CA ASP A 57 10.65 2.37 11.21
C ASP A 57 10.03 1.17 11.95
N PRO A 58 10.50 0.86 13.17
CA PRO A 58 10.00 -0.27 13.94
C PRO A 58 8.51 -0.20 14.27
N ASN A 59 7.87 0.97 14.20
CA ASN A 59 6.41 1.08 14.36
C ASN A 59 5.63 0.63 13.11
N HIS A 60 6.26 0.64 11.94
CA HIS A 60 5.65 0.22 10.67
C HIS A 60 6.02 -1.21 10.28
N LEU A 61 7.00 -1.80 10.98
CA LEU A 61 7.39 -3.20 10.82
C LEU A 61 6.45 -4.09 11.64
N ARG A 62 5.58 -4.81 10.94
CA ARG A 62 4.76 -5.86 11.58
C ARG A 62 5.68 -6.95 12.13
N HIS A 63 5.53 -7.26 13.42
CA HIS A 63 6.37 -8.28 14.05
C HIS A 63 6.03 -9.66 13.45
N PRO A 64 7.05 -10.51 13.20
CA PRO A 64 6.83 -11.82 12.60
C PRO A 64 6.02 -12.79 13.48
N ASP A 65 5.73 -12.46 14.73
CA ASP A 65 4.83 -13.23 15.60
C ASP A 65 3.34 -12.88 15.40
N ASP A 66 3.02 -11.85 14.60
CA ASP A 66 1.64 -11.39 14.32
C ASP A 66 0.99 -12.06 13.09
N PHE A 67 1.61 -13.11 12.52
CA PHE A 67 1.06 -13.86 11.38
C PHE A 67 -0.03 -14.86 11.77
N ASP A 68 -0.18 -15.22 13.06
CA ASP A 68 -1.07 -16.29 13.54
C ASP A 68 -2.45 -15.84 14.08
N GLN A 69 -2.78 -14.54 14.08
CA GLN A 69 -3.96 -14.06 14.83
C GLN A 69 -5.29 -13.93 14.04
N ASP A 70 -5.34 -14.27 12.75
CA ASP A 70 -6.56 -14.15 11.93
C ASP A 70 -7.32 -15.49 11.73
N GLU A 71 -7.12 -16.52 12.57
CA GLU A 71 -7.88 -17.80 12.47
C GLU A 71 -8.93 -18.02 13.57
N LYS A 72 -9.36 -16.99 14.31
CA LYS A 72 -10.47 -17.17 15.27
C LYS A 72 -11.86 -17.03 14.62
N GLU A 73 -12.23 -18.12 13.95
CA GLU A 73 -13.54 -18.79 14.02
C GLU A 73 -14.82 -17.93 13.88
N CYS A 74 -15.39 -17.89 12.66
CA CYS A 74 -16.84 -17.78 12.51
C CYS A 74 -17.46 -19.13 12.93
N VAL A 75 -17.92 -19.24 14.18
CA VAL A 75 -18.85 -20.31 14.58
C VAL A 75 -20.21 -19.98 13.98
N ALA A 76 -20.73 -20.92 13.18
CA ALA A 76 -22.04 -20.91 12.54
C ALA A 76 -23.19 -21.08 13.55
#